data_AF-A0A0C2FE92-F1
#
_entry.id   AF-A0A0C2FE92-F1
#
_cell.length_a   1.000
_cell.length_b   1.000
_cell.length_c   1.000
_cell.angle_alpha   90.00
_cell.angle_beta   90.00
_cell.angle_gamma   90.00
#
_symmetry.space_group_name_H-M   'P 1'
#
loop_
_entity.id
_entity.type
_entity.pdbx_description
1 polymer ?
#
loop_
_entity_poly.entity_id
_entity_poly.type
_entity_poly.pdbx_seq_one_letter_code
_entity_poly.pdbx_strand_id
1 'polypeptide(L)'
;MSCCEQRGLPDACLRHCTYNTYTKDALTRMYFKHDACPVEASAEIQFCAAQGRDHRACCQRNGVSTTLAGLKVIYLWAMGT
;
A
#
# COMPACT_ATOMS: atom_id res chain seq x y z
N MET A 1 3.56 -7.31 8.70
CA MET A 1 4.48 -8.43 8.41
C MET A 1 3.72 -9.66 7.90
N SER A 2 2.93 -10.36 8.73
CA SER A 2 2.21 -11.59 8.33
C SER A 2 1.36 -11.47 7.05
N CYS A 3 0.73 -10.32 6.82
CA CYS A 3 -0.01 -10.07 5.58
C CYS A 3 0.86 -10.24 4.31
N CYS A 4 2.07 -9.68 4.28
CA CYS A 4 2.93 -9.76 3.08
C CYS A 4 3.44 -11.18 2.83
N GLU A 5 3.74 -11.91 3.90
CA GLU A 5 4.17 -13.31 3.83
C GLU A 5 3.03 -14.19 3.28
N GLN A 6 1.81 -14.01 3.79
CA GLN A 6 0.63 -14.73 3.32
C GLN A 6 0.27 -14.44 1.86
N ARG A 7 0.61 -13.25 1.37
CA ARG A 7 0.41 -12.85 -0.04
C ARG A 7 1.61 -13.20 -0.93
N GLY A 8 2.60 -13.92 -0.40
CA GLY A 8 3.73 -14.45 -1.19
C GLY A 8 4.68 -13.38 -1.71
N LEU A 9 4.79 -12.24 -1.01
CA LEU A 9 5.73 -11.20 -1.41
C LEU A 9 7.18 -11.65 -1.20
N PRO A 10 8.12 -11.31 -2.11
CA PRO A 10 9.53 -11.63 -1.96
C PRO A 10 10.12 -11.04 -0.66
N ASP A 11 11.13 -11.70 -0.11
CA ASP A 11 11.81 -11.24 1.12
C ASP A 11 12.30 -9.79 1.05
N ALA A 12 12.79 -9.38 -0.13
CA ALA A 12 13.23 -8.01 -0.40
C ALA A 12 12.12 -6.95 -0.14
N CYS A 13 10.86 -7.34 -0.25
CA CYS A 13 9.68 -6.50 -0.04
C CYS A 13 9.19 -6.47 1.40
N LEU A 14 9.55 -7.45 2.23
CA LEU A 14 9.04 -7.54 3.62
C LEU A 14 9.42 -6.32 4.46
N ARG A 15 10.57 -5.70 4.16
CA ARG A 15 11.00 -4.44 4.79
C ARG A 15 10.10 -3.23 4.49
N HIS A 16 9.21 -3.33 3.50
CA HIS A 16 8.22 -2.32 3.17
C HIS A 16 6.83 -2.66 3.73
N CYS A 17 6.65 -3.80 4.39
CA CYS A 17 5.35 -4.32 4.84
C CYS A 17 4.74 -3.61 6.07
N THR A 18 5.12 -2.36 6.31
CA THR A 18 4.58 -1.54 7.40
C THR A 18 4.32 -0.13 6.89
N TYR A 19 3.34 0.55 7.48
CA TYR A 19 3.04 1.95 7.19
C TYR A 19 4.28 2.85 7.32
N ASN A 20 5.15 2.60 8.30
CA ASN A 20 6.32 3.44 8.57
C ASN A 20 7.44 3.28 7.51
N THR A 21 7.47 2.16 6.81
CA THR A 21 8.53 1.80 5.87
C THR A 21 8.10 1.89 4.41
N TYR A 22 6.79 1.94 4.15
CA TYR A 22 6.21 2.13 2.83
C TYR A 22 6.06 3.62 2.53
N THR A 23 7.18 4.28 2.25
CA THR A 23 7.24 5.73 2.02
C THR A 23 7.30 6.07 0.54
N LYS A 24 7.09 7.35 0.20
CA LYS A 24 7.30 7.86 -1.16
C LYS A 24 8.71 7.58 -1.68
N ASP A 25 9.72 7.71 -0.83
CA ASP A 25 11.12 7.43 -1.19
C ASP A 25 11.32 5.95 -1.55
N ALA A 26 10.80 5.04 -0.72
CA ALA A 26 10.83 3.61 -1.00
C ALA A 26 10.17 3.28 -2.35
N LEU A 27 8.95 3.77 -2.58
CA LEU A 27 8.23 3.63 -3.85
C LEU A 27 9.02 4.18 -5.04
N THR A 28 9.69 5.32 -4.86
CA THR A 28 10.50 5.96 -5.91
C THR A 28 11.71 5.09 -6.26
N ARG A 29 12.40 4.54 -5.26
CA ARG A 29 13.50 3.59 -5.50
C ARG A 29 13.02 2.31 -6.17
N MET A 30 11.86 1.77 -5.78
CA MET A 30 11.26 0.60 -6.41
C MET A 30 10.97 0.87 -7.89
N TYR A 31 10.37 2.02 -8.19
CA TYR A 31 10.06 2.45 -9.56
C TYR A 31 11.32 2.57 -10.44
N PHE A 32 12.39 3.18 -9.91
CA PHE A 32 13.67 3.31 -10.62
C PHE A 32 14.55 2.06 -10.52
N LYS A 33 14.05 0.95 -9.95
CA LYS A 33 14.80 -0.32 -9.78
C LYS A 33 16.10 -0.16 -8.98
N HIS A 34 16.17 0.86 -8.12
CA HIS A 34 17.21 1.01 -7.09
C HIS A 34 16.87 0.24 -5.80
N ASP A 35 15.66 -0.32 -5.76
CA ASP A 35 15.18 -1.18 -4.70
C ASP A 35 15.13 -2.63 -5.20
N ALA A 36 15.54 -3.59 -4.36
CA ALA A 36 15.43 -5.01 -4.67
C ALA A 36 13.96 -5.49 -4.68
N CYS A 37 13.06 -4.74 -4.04
CA CYS A 37 11.64 -5.01 -4.14
C CYS A 37 11.06 -4.43 -5.45
N PRO A 38 10.41 -5.24 -6.31
CA PRO A 38 9.79 -4.77 -7.55
C PRO A 38 8.62 -3.80 -7.30
N VAL A 39 8.42 -2.81 -8.18
CA VAL A 39 7.32 -1.85 -8.07
C VAL A 39 5.95 -2.49 -8.23
N GLU A 40 5.87 -3.64 -8.89
CA GLU A 40 4.67 -4.44 -9.10
C GLU A 40 4.10 -4.97 -7.76
N ALA A 41 4.95 -5.14 -6.74
CA ALA A 41 4.53 -5.53 -5.40
C ALA A 41 3.84 -4.38 -4.62
N SER A 42 3.90 -3.14 -5.12
CA SER A 42 3.44 -1.94 -4.40
C SER A 42 1.98 -2.01 -3.95
N ALA A 43 1.08 -2.55 -4.78
CA ALA A 43 -0.34 -2.66 -4.43
C ALA A 43 -0.55 -3.57 -3.21
N GLU A 44 0.10 -4.73 -3.20
CA GLU A 44 -0.01 -5.70 -2.11
C GLU A 44 0.68 -5.21 -0.83
N ILE A 45 1.85 -4.58 -0.98
CA ILE A 45 2.52 -3.92 0.14
C ILE A 45 1.64 -2.83 0.73
N GLN A 46 1.01 -1.99 -0.10
CA GLN A 46 0.14 -0.91 0.36
C GLN A 46 -1.08 -1.43 1.09
N PHE A 47 -1.72 -2.48 0.57
CA PHE A 47 -2.83 -3.16 1.24
C PHE A 47 -2.40 -3.66 2.63
N CYS A 48 -1.28 -4.36 2.72
CA CYS A 48 -0.76 -4.90 3.97
C CYS A 48 -0.24 -3.82 4.94
N ALA A 49 0.39 -2.77 4.44
CA ALA A 49 0.89 -1.64 5.22
C ALA A 49 -0.26 -0.90 5.93
N ALA A 50 -1.43 -0.89 5.31
CA ALA A 50 -2.66 -0.39 5.92
C ALA A 50 -3.56 -1.53 6.45
N GLN A 51 -2.93 -2.56 7.03
CA GLN A 51 -3.56 -3.59 7.87
C GLN A 51 -4.48 -4.56 7.13
N GLY A 52 -4.51 -4.54 5.80
CA GLY A 52 -5.32 -5.47 5.01
C GLY A 52 -6.84 -5.33 5.23
N ARG A 53 -7.31 -4.11 5.53
CA ARG A 53 -8.72 -3.83 5.84
C ARG A 53 -9.27 -2.74 4.95
N ASP A 54 -10.56 -2.82 4.66
CA ASP A 54 -11.26 -1.76 3.95
C ASP A 54 -11.49 -0.54 4.86
N HIS A 55 -10.89 0.59 4.48
CA HIS A 55 -11.00 1.85 5.22
C HIS A 55 -12.10 2.78 4.66
N ARG A 56 -12.86 2.40 3.62
CA ARG A 56 -13.85 3.26 2.96
C ARG A 56 -14.82 3.90 3.95
N ALA A 57 -15.39 3.14 4.88
CA ALA A 57 -16.33 3.65 5.88
C ALA A 57 -15.68 4.67 6.83
N CYS A 58 -14.42 4.45 7.22
CA CYS A 58 -13.65 5.40 8.03
C CYS A 58 -13.37 6.69 7.24
N CYS A 59 -12.90 6.54 6.00
CA CYS A 59 -12.59 7.65 5.11
C CYS A 59 -13.82 8.51 4.81
N GLN A 60 -14.98 7.91 4.56
CA GLN A 60 -16.25 8.61 4.35
C GLN A 60 -16.66 9.41 5.58
N ARG A 61 -16.67 8.79 6.78
CA ARG A 61 -17.03 9.47 8.04
C ARG A 61 -16.11 10.64 8.37
N ASN A 62 -14.84 10.58 7.98
CA ASN A 62 -13.87 11.64 8.22
C ASN A 62 -13.77 12.67 7.08
N GLY A 63 -14.67 12.63 6.09
CA GLY A 63 -14.68 13.57 4.98
C GLY A 63 -13.49 13.43 4.02
N VAL A 64 -12.74 12.32 4.06
CA VAL A 64 -11.61 12.10 3.14
C VAL A 64 -12.09 12.13 1.69
N SER A 65 -13.33 11.66 1.44
CA SER A 65 -13.97 11.67 0.13
C SER A 65 -14.15 13.06 -0.50
N THR A 66 -14.14 14.13 0.30
CA THR A 66 -14.28 15.51 -0.19
C THR A 66 -12.94 16.20 -0.43
N THR A 67 -11.83 15.54 -0.07
CA THR A 67 -10.48 16.04 -0.32
C THR A 67 -10.01 15.67 -1.73
N LEU A 68 -8.95 16.34 -2.21
CA LEU A 68 -8.22 15.94 -3.42
C LEU A 68 -7.75 14.47 -3.37
N ALA A 69 -7.52 13.92 -2.18
CA ALA A 69 -7.12 12.53 -1.98
C ALA A 69 -8.32 11.55 -1.97
N GLY A 70 -9.56 12.04 -1.83
CA GLY A 70 -10.77 11.23 -1.67
C GLY A 70 -11.00 10.25 -2.81
N LEU A 71 -10.90 10.72 -4.06
CA LEU A 71 -11.00 9.85 -5.24
C LEU A 71 -9.89 8.81 -5.29
N LYS A 72 -8.69 9.14 -4.81
CA LYS A 72 -7.51 8.26 -4.90
C LYS A 72 -7.49 7.19 -3.80
N VAL A 73 -7.83 7.57 -2.56
CA VAL A 73 -7.89 6.67 -1.40
C VAL A 73 -9.05 5.67 -1.51
N ILE A 74 -10.16 6.02 -2.16
CA ILE A 74 -11.28 5.08 -2.34
C ILE A 74 -10.98 4.06 -3.45
N TYR A 75 -10.31 4.48 -4.53
CA TYR A 75 -10.02 3.61 -5.68
C TYR A 75 -8.81 2.68 -5.49
N LEU A 76 -7.77 3.11 -4.77
CA LEU A 76 -6.57 2.28 -4.53
C LEU A 76 -6.85 1.01 -3.72
N TRP A 77 -7.99 0.92 -3.03
CA TRP A 77 -8.43 -0.24 -2.26
C TRP A 77 -9.47 -1.10 -2.98
N ALA A 78 -10.00 -0.63 -4.11
CA ALA A 78 -11.04 -1.32 -4.88
C ALA A 78 -10.48 -2.19 -6.02
N MET A 79 -9.18 -2.10 -6.33
CA MET A 79 -8.53 -2.83 -7.43
C MET A 79 -7.91 -4.18 -7.01
N GLY A 80 -8.28 -4.69 -5.83
CA GLY A 80 -7.79 -5.97 -5.28
C GLY A 80 -8.85 -7.07 -5.20
N THR A 81 -9.90 -6.99 -6.03
CA THR A 81 -10.83 -8.10 -6.34
C THR A 81 -10.52 -8.63 -7.72
#